data_AF-A0A8H7DCC5-F1
#
_entry.id   AF-A0A8H7DCC5-F1
#
_cell.length_a   1.000
_cell.length_b   1.000
_cell.length_c   1.000
_cell.angle_alpha   90.00
_cell.angle_beta   90.00
_cell.angle_gamma   90.00
#
_symmetry.space_group_name_H-M   'P 1'
#
loop_
_entity.id
_entity.type
_entity.pdbx_description
1 polymer ?
#
loop_
_entity_poly.entity_id
_entity_poly.type
_entity_poly.pdbx_seq_one_letter_code
_entity_poly.pdbx_strand_id
1 'polypeptide(L)'
;MDSIPFRRQPTWYGGRGLFAIQDIPQGTLLHTCPAPYASVIYRVFRKEVCGLCFAYAFDARRNAWNIKLEAGSGVWFCSETCRDDWIRDENVGQLVEAMNGAIDRLAKSMEKRAAGKVVLPVSLVKPMTQEDIDLAWAAAEDASLRTDTQPGWDPVLDEMELDTVRFVMSAIVRRYIQDSAQIAPLFNSWADLLELQNNELQFYRGRPSALASHLSIYTFVRRVVLSIPALAPYLATSEMVRAILARDPGNVFGMYEMNEEGDSEMLGWCMYVSASYFNHRKCYSFFFFYLHLSRAIDCAPNIRKERSGRKLLFYTTRDVALGEELCINYIDLKDNVTERRNQLAANWYFDCVCDRCKKELETKEKETIS
;
A
#
# COMPACT_ATOMS: atom_id res chain seq x y z
N MET A 1 7.08 29.96 -2.78
CA MET A 1 6.46 28.65 -3.06
C MET A 1 6.86 28.31 -4.47
N ASP A 2 7.98 27.61 -4.63
CA ASP A 2 8.42 27.21 -5.96
C ASP A 2 7.35 26.30 -6.57
N SER A 3 6.91 26.65 -7.77
CA SER A 3 5.89 25.90 -8.48
C SER A 3 6.36 24.46 -8.67
N ILE A 4 5.52 23.49 -8.30
CA ILE A 4 5.78 22.07 -8.52
C ILE A 4 6.15 21.86 -10.01
N PRO A 5 7.34 21.34 -10.35
CA PRO A 5 7.86 21.33 -11.73
C PRO A 5 7.25 20.20 -12.58
N PHE A 6 6.12 19.64 -12.15
CA PHE A 6 5.42 18.57 -12.85
C PHE A 6 3.90 18.66 -12.64
N ARG A 7 3.15 17.96 -13.48
CA ARG A 7 1.68 17.87 -13.38
C ARG A 7 1.20 16.46 -13.70
N ARG A 8 0.11 16.04 -13.04
CA ARG A 8 -0.63 14.82 -13.37
C ARG A 8 -1.37 14.94 -14.69
N GLN A 9 -1.17 13.99 -15.60
CA GLN A 9 -1.85 13.96 -16.92
C GLN A 9 -2.26 12.52 -17.29
N PRO A 10 -3.26 12.33 -18.18
CA PRO A 10 -3.55 11.04 -18.77
C PRO A 10 -2.35 10.50 -19.56
N THR A 11 -2.15 9.18 -19.54
CA THR A 11 -1.11 8.54 -20.35
C THR A 11 -1.68 8.01 -21.66
N TRP A 12 -0.86 7.93 -22.71
CA TRP A 12 -1.28 7.43 -24.02
C TRP A 12 -1.66 5.94 -24.02
N TYR A 13 -1.26 5.21 -22.98
CA TYR A 13 -1.40 3.76 -22.84
C TYR A 13 -2.46 3.37 -21.79
N GLY A 14 -3.22 4.35 -21.29
CA GLY A 14 -4.24 4.15 -20.26
C GLY A 14 -3.72 4.43 -18.84
N GLY A 15 -4.55 5.15 -18.08
CA GLY A 15 -4.24 5.58 -16.73
C GLY A 15 -3.75 7.03 -16.65
N ARG A 16 -3.05 7.35 -15.56
CA ARG A 16 -2.52 8.68 -15.24
C ARG A 16 -1.04 8.55 -14.91
N GLY A 17 -0.28 9.61 -15.17
CA GLY A 17 1.14 9.70 -14.83
C GLY A 17 1.52 11.13 -14.47
N LEU A 18 2.74 11.32 -13.99
CA LEU A 18 3.31 12.63 -13.70
C LEU A 18 4.25 13.02 -14.84
N PHE A 19 4.11 14.24 -15.36
CA PHE A 19 4.91 14.75 -16.47
C PHE A 19 5.57 16.07 -16.10
N ALA A 20 6.84 16.22 -16.47
CA ALA A 20 7.58 17.45 -16.27
C ALA A 20 6.93 18.61 -17.07
N ILE A 21 6.78 19.79 -16.44
CA ILE A 21 6.26 21.01 -17.09
C ILE A 21 7.36 22.03 -17.40
N GLN A 22 8.61 21.65 -17.15
CA GLN A 22 9.84 22.39 -17.43
C GLN A 22 11.00 21.39 -17.40
N ASP A 23 12.18 21.81 -17.85
CA ASP A 23 13.41 21.02 -17.65
C ASP A 23 13.76 20.95 -16.16
N ILE A 24 14.18 19.78 -15.71
CA ILE A 24 14.48 19.48 -14.30
C ILE A 24 15.89 18.90 -14.20
N PRO A 25 16.82 19.56 -13.50
CA PRO A 25 18.18 19.04 -13.32
C PRO A 25 18.24 17.72 -12.55
N GLN A 26 19.29 16.95 -12.78
CA GLN A 26 19.66 15.79 -11.96
C GLN A 26 19.80 16.15 -10.47
N GLY A 27 19.38 15.24 -9.58
CA GLY A 27 19.50 15.39 -8.13
C GLY A 27 18.43 16.29 -7.49
N THR A 28 17.48 16.80 -8.27
CA THR A 28 16.40 17.67 -7.78
C THR A 28 15.42 16.88 -6.92
N LEU A 29 15.12 17.38 -5.72
CA LEU A 29 14.00 16.88 -4.88
C LEU A 29 12.68 17.34 -5.49
N LEU A 30 11.95 16.40 -6.08
CA LEU A 30 10.70 16.67 -6.80
C LEU A 30 9.49 16.69 -5.88
N HIS A 31 9.39 15.67 -5.03
CA HIS A 31 8.21 15.46 -4.20
C HIS A 31 8.60 14.88 -2.85
N THR A 32 7.92 15.33 -1.80
CA THR A 32 8.01 14.74 -0.47
C THR A 32 6.63 14.31 -0.05
N CYS A 33 6.43 13.01 0.14
CA CYS A 33 5.26 12.50 0.84
C CYS A 33 5.58 12.46 2.34
N PRO A 34 4.99 13.33 3.17
CA PRO A 34 5.43 13.49 4.56
C PRO A 34 5.07 12.31 5.46
N ALA A 35 4.04 11.55 5.08
CA ALA A 35 3.48 10.47 5.86
C ALA A 35 2.61 9.57 4.96
N PRO A 36 2.50 8.27 5.26
CA PRO A 36 1.49 7.43 4.62
C PRO A 36 0.08 7.78 5.15
N TYR A 37 -0.94 7.53 4.34
CA TYR A 37 -2.34 7.64 4.72
C TYR A 37 -2.77 6.45 5.60
N ALA A 38 -2.28 5.26 5.27
CA ALA A 38 -2.49 4.02 6.01
C ALA A 38 -1.17 3.26 6.07
N SER A 39 -0.94 2.55 7.17
CA SER A 39 0.27 1.74 7.35
C SER A 39 0.04 0.65 8.36
N VAL A 40 0.75 -0.46 8.20
CA VAL A 40 0.84 -1.51 9.21
C VAL A 40 2.27 -2.02 9.31
N ILE A 41 2.67 -2.36 10.52
CA ILE A 41 3.88 -3.10 10.84
C ILE A 41 3.42 -4.52 11.17
N TYR A 42 4.04 -5.52 10.54
CA TYR A 42 3.68 -6.92 10.82
C TYR A 42 3.79 -7.21 12.30
N ARG A 43 2.88 -8.06 12.80
CA ARG A 43 2.78 -8.38 14.23
C ARG A 43 4.13 -8.76 14.85
N VAL A 44 4.93 -9.56 14.13
CA VAL A 44 6.24 -10.05 14.57
C VAL A 44 7.26 -8.92 14.79
N PHE A 45 7.22 -7.86 13.98
CA PHE A 45 8.20 -6.76 14.01
C PHE A 45 7.80 -5.56 14.88
N ARG A 46 6.64 -5.57 15.55
CA ARG A 46 6.16 -4.38 16.28
C ARG A 46 7.09 -3.90 17.39
N LYS A 47 7.85 -4.80 18.01
CA LYS A 47 8.86 -4.45 19.02
C LYS A 47 10.12 -3.87 18.39
N GLU A 48 10.34 -4.12 17.11
CA GLU A 48 11.58 -3.88 16.40
C GLU A 48 11.47 -2.67 15.47
N VAL A 49 10.26 -2.29 15.07
CA VAL A 49 10.00 -1.13 14.22
C VAL A 49 9.32 -0.02 15.02
N CYS A 50 9.86 1.19 14.92
CA CYS A 50 9.27 2.37 15.54
C CYS A 50 7.91 2.68 14.91
N GLY A 51 6.87 2.80 15.73
CA GLY A 51 5.49 3.04 15.29
C GLY A 51 5.23 4.41 14.66
N LEU A 52 6.17 5.36 14.76
CA LEU A 52 6.06 6.66 14.10
C LEU A 52 6.97 6.78 12.87
N CYS A 53 8.29 6.61 13.07
CA CYS A 53 9.28 6.91 12.03
C CYS A 53 9.72 5.67 11.24
N PHE A 54 9.23 4.47 11.60
CA PHE A 54 9.59 3.22 10.95
C PHE A 54 11.10 2.91 10.98
N ALA A 55 11.82 3.43 11.98
CA ALA A 55 13.20 3.02 12.24
C ALA A 55 13.20 1.56 12.74
N TYR A 56 14.04 0.73 12.14
CA TYR A 56 14.22 -0.66 12.54
C TYR A 56 15.32 -0.77 13.59
N ALA A 57 15.12 -1.59 14.62
CA ALA A 57 16.01 -1.69 15.77
C ALA A 57 17.38 -2.26 15.37
N PHE A 58 17.39 -3.25 14.46
CA PHE A 58 18.61 -3.90 14.01
C PHE A 58 19.53 -2.96 13.22
N ASP A 59 18.96 -2.07 12.39
CA ASP A 59 19.72 -0.98 11.73
C ASP A 59 20.46 -0.11 12.76
N ALA A 60 19.90 0.03 13.96
CA ALA A 60 20.50 0.76 15.09
C ALA A 60 21.31 -0.13 16.05
N ARG A 61 21.64 -1.36 15.65
CA ARG A 61 22.35 -2.38 16.45
C ARG A 61 21.64 -2.71 17.77
N ARG A 62 20.31 -2.80 17.73
CA ARG A 62 19.45 -3.19 18.85
C ARG A 62 18.54 -4.35 18.45
N ASN A 63 18.18 -5.20 19.40
CA ASN A 63 17.25 -6.30 19.14
C ASN A 63 15.78 -5.84 19.16
N ALA A 64 15.46 -4.76 19.88
CA ALA A 64 14.12 -4.20 19.99
C ALA A 64 14.18 -2.76 20.53
N TRP A 65 13.09 -2.03 20.33
CA TRP A 65 12.82 -0.77 20.99
C TRP A 65 12.20 -0.99 22.37
N ASN A 66 12.56 -0.16 23.34
CA ASN A 66 12.11 -0.31 24.74
C ASN A 66 11.06 0.73 25.16
N ILE A 67 10.92 1.81 24.39
CA ILE A 67 9.94 2.87 24.67
C ILE A 67 8.59 2.39 24.12
N LYS A 68 7.59 2.29 24.99
CA LYS A 68 6.23 1.83 24.68
C LYS A 68 5.22 2.66 25.47
N LEU A 69 3.94 2.56 25.13
CA LEU A 69 2.88 3.12 25.96
C LEU A 69 2.62 2.23 27.18
N GLU A 70 2.27 2.84 28.31
CA GLU A 70 2.06 2.11 29.57
C GLU A 70 0.90 1.12 29.52
N ALA A 71 -0.15 1.42 28.74
CA ALA A 71 -1.36 0.60 28.63
C ALA A 71 -1.28 -0.54 27.59
N GLY A 72 -0.08 -0.86 27.06
CA GLY A 72 0.11 -2.05 26.23
C GLY A 72 -0.52 -1.96 24.84
N SER A 73 -0.49 -0.77 24.22
CA SER A 73 -1.05 -0.48 22.88
C SER A 73 -0.48 -1.31 21.72
N GLY A 74 0.57 -2.10 21.96
CA GLY A 74 1.26 -2.88 20.92
C GLY A 74 2.10 -2.01 19.98
N VAL A 75 2.53 -0.83 20.43
CA VAL A 75 3.36 0.10 19.66
C VAL A 75 4.64 0.46 20.44
N TRP A 76 5.78 0.43 19.76
CA TRP A 76 7.10 0.74 20.31
C TRP A 76 7.77 1.88 19.55
N PHE A 77 8.72 2.59 20.19
CA PHE A 77 9.33 3.80 19.67
C PHE A 77 10.85 3.81 19.85
N CYS A 78 11.55 4.39 18.87
CA CYS A 78 13.00 4.56 18.96
C CYS A 78 13.45 5.69 19.90
N SER A 79 12.56 6.65 20.21
CA SER A 79 12.82 7.80 21.06
C SER A 79 11.54 8.28 21.76
N GLU A 80 11.69 9.03 22.86
CA GLU A 80 10.56 9.67 23.54
C GLU A 80 9.89 10.71 22.64
N THR A 81 10.67 11.44 21.83
CA THR A 81 10.14 12.35 20.80
C THR A 81 9.19 11.62 19.84
N CYS A 82 9.58 10.45 19.32
CA CYS A 82 8.69 9.67 18.45
C CYS A 82 7.43 9.18 19.17
N ARG A 83 7.52 8.84 20.45
CA ARG A 83 6.35 8.46 21.26
C ARG A 83 5.41 9.66 21.41
N ASP A 84 5.93 10.81 21.79
CA ASP A 84 5.14 11.99 22.13
C ASP A 84 4.50 12.61 20.87
N ASP A 85 5.24 12.65 19.76
CA ASP A 85 4.71 13.05 18.45
C ASP A 85 3.61 12.09 17.97
N TRP A 86 3.79 10.78 18.16
CA TRP A 86 2.77 9.80 17.80
C TRP A 86 1.51 9.91 18.67
N ILE A 87 1.66 10.14 19.97
CA ILE A 87 0.52 10.37 20.87
C ILE A 87 -0.28 11.60 20.41
N ARG A 88 0.42 12.68 20.05
CA ARG A 88 -0.18 13.94 19.60
C ARG A 88 -0.88 13.78 18.24
N ASP A 89 -0.21 13.20 17.26
CA ASP A 89 -0.61 13.29 15.85
C ASP A 89 -1.40 12.05 15.36
N GLU A 90 -1.17 10.88 15.95
CA GLU A 90 -1.74 9.60 15.47
C GLU A 90 -2.73 8.99 16.48
N ASN A 91 -2.51 9.14 17.79
CA ASN A 91 -3.35 8.55 18.84
C ASN A 91 -4.33 9.53 19.48
N VAL A 92 -4.97 10.36 18.64
CA VAL A 92 -5.94 11.37 19.09
C VAL A 92 -7.07 10.67 19.87
N GLY A 93 -7.27 11.09 21.12
CA GLY A 93 -8.29 10.49 22.00
C GLY A 93 -8.02 9.02 22.39
N GLN A 94 -6.76 8.56 22.33
CA GLN A 94 -6.36 7.16 22.60
C GLN A 94 -7.00 6.13 21.65
N LEU A 95 -7.43 6.58 20.47
CA LEU A 95 -8.23 5.78 19.56
C LEU A 95 -7.48 4.58 18.98
N VAL A 96 -6.19 4.74 18.66
CA VAL A 96 -5.35 3.66 18.12
C VAL A 96 -5.07 2.60 19.17
N GLU A 97 -4.89 3.00 20.44
CA GLU A 97 -4.75 2.06 21.55
C GLU A 97 -6.04 1.26 21.79
N ALA A 98 -7.19 1.95 21.84
CA ALA A 98 -8.49 1.31 21.98
C ALA A 98 -8.75 0.30 20.83
N MET A 99 -8.40 0.70 19.61
CA MET A 99 -8.45 -0.11 18.39
C MET A 99 -7.59 -1.36 18.48
N ASN A 100 -6.29 -1.23 18.76
CA ASN A 100 -5.38 -2.37 18.86
C ASN A 100 -5.83 -3.35 19.95
N GLY A 101 -6.24 -2.83 21.11
CA GLY A 101 -6.78 -3.64 22.20
C GLY A 101 -8.07 -4.36 21.82
N ALA A 102 -8.98 -3.70 21.09
CA ALA A 102 -10.22 -4.31 20.62
C ALA A 102 -9.97 -5.44 19.59
N ILE A 103 -9.06 -5.22 18.64
CA ILE A 103 -8.64 -6.24 17.67
C ILE A 103 -8.06 -7.46 18.39
N ASP A 104 -7.12 -7.27 19.31
CA ASP A 104 -6.48 -8.39 20.02
C ASP A 104 -7.46 -9.14 20.94
N ARG A 105 -8.41 -8.44 21.59
CA ARG A 105 -9.47 -9.09 22.39
C ARG A 105 -10.40 -9.92 21.52
N LEU A 106 -10.84 -9.37 20.38
CA LEU A 106 -11.76 -10.06 19.48
C LEU A 106 -11.09 -11.29 18.84
N ALA A 107 -9.86 -11.15 18.33
CA ALA A 107 -9.09 -12.25 17.75
C ALA A 107 -8.94 -13.41 18.74
N LYS A 108 -8.48 -13.13 19.96
CA LYS A 108 -8.36 -14.16 21.02
C LYS A 108 -9.69 -14.79 21.40
N SER A 109 -10.79 -14.03 21.39
CA SER A 109 -12.12 -14.56 21.67
C SER A 109 -12.59 -15.51 20.56
N MET A 110 -12.30 -15.20 19.30
CA MET A 110 -12.72 -16.00 18.15
C MET A 110 -11.89 -17.28 18.03
N GLU A 111 -10.58 -17.22 18.24
CA GLU A 111 -9.70 -18.40 18.32
C GLU A 111 -10.20 -19.42 19.36
N LYS A 112 -10.58 -18.95 20.56
CA LYS A 112 -11.14 -19.82 21.62
C LYS A 112 -12.46 -20.48 21.22
N ARG A 113 -13.31 -19.80 20.44
CA ARG A 113 -14.60 -20.32 19.99
C ARG A 113 -14.48 -21.28 18.80
N ALA A 114 -13.42 -21.12 18.00
CA ALA A 114 -13.22 -21.86 16.76
C ALA A 114 -12.49 -23.19 16.91
N ALA A 115 -12.19 -23.64 18.13
CA ALA A 115 -11.61 -24.95 18.44
C ALA A 115 -12.48 -26.17 18.03
N GLY A 116 -13.46 -25.97 17.14
CA GLY A 116 -14.22 -27.02 16.46
C GLY A 116 -15.07 -26.46 15.32
N LYS A 117 -14.50 -26.21 14.13
CA LYS A 117 -15.26 -26.31 12.87
C LYS A 117 -14.39 -26.40 11.61
N VAL A 118 -15.01 -27.02 10.61
CA VAL A 118 -14.49 -27.56 9.36
C VAL A 118 -14.36 -26.47 8.29
N VAL A 119 -13.27 -26.51 7.53
CA VAL A 119 -13.03 -25.68 6.34
C VAL A 119 -13.89 -26.21 5.18
N LEU A 120 -14.79 -25.37 4.66
CA LEU A 120 -15.55 -25.70 3.45
C LEU A 120 -14.69 -25.39 2.20
N PRO A 121 -14.62 -26.30 1.22
CA PRO A 121 -13.92 -26.03 -0.03
C PRO A 121 -14.77 -25.10 -0.91
N VAL A 122 -14.21 -23.97 -1.29
CA VAL A 122 -14.80 -23.07 -2.28
C VAL A 122 -14.29 -23.47 -3.66
N SER A 123 -15.15 -24.08 -4.46
CA SER A 123 -14.89 -24.31 -5.89
C SER A 123 -15.47 -23.15 -6.69
N LEU A 124 -14.63 -22.42 -7.41
CA LEU A 124 -15.06 -21.33 -8.30
C LEU A 124 -15.03 -21.83 -9.75
N VAL A 125 -16.21 -21.93 -10.36
CA VAL A 125 -16.43 -22.53 -11.69
C VAL A 125 -16.58 -21.47 -12.80
N LYS A 126 -16.57 -20.16 -12.48
CA LYS A 126 -16.72 -19.08 -13.47
C LYS A 126 -15.80 -17.87 -13.15
N PRO A 127 -15.26 -17.16 -14.17
CA PRO A 127 -14.55 -15.90 -13.95
C PRO A 127 -15.47 -14.86 -13.32
N MET A 128 -14.99 -14.26 -12.22
CA MET A 128 -15.72 -13.30 -11.40
C MET A 128 -16.00 -11.99 -12.16
N THR A 129 -17.23 -11.48 -12.02
CA THR A 129 -17.68 -10.18 -12.56
C THR A 129 -17.79 -9.13 -11.45
N GLN A 130 -17.92 -7.85 -11.84
CA GLN A 130 -18.13 -6.77 -10.86
C GLN A 130 -19.44 -6.95 -10.10
N GLU A 131 -20.50 -7.40 -10.78
CA GLU A 131 -21.81 -7.70 -10.19
C GLU A 131 -21.70 -8.80 -9.12
N ASP A 132 -20.92 -9.86 -9.36
CA ASP A 132 -20.69 -10.91 -8.36
C ASP A 132 -20.02 -10.35 -7.09
N ILE A 133 -19.06 -9.43 -7.26
CA ILE A 133 -18.36 -8.77 -6.16
C ILE A 133 -19.32 -7.85 -5.40
N ASP A 134 -20.13 -7.07 -6.10
CA ASP A 134 -21.13 -6.16 -5.51
C ASP A 134 -22.16 -6.93 -4.67
N LEU A 135 -22.68 -8.05 -5.21
CA LEU A 135 -23.60 -8.93 -4.50
C LEU A 135 -22.96 -9.54 -3.24
N ALA A 136 -21.71 -9.96 -3.32
CA ALA A 136 -21.00 -10.55 -2.18
C ALA A 136 -20.77 -9.54 -1.05
N TRP A 137 -20.40 -8.30 -1.39
CA TRP A 137 -20.27 -7.20 -0.42
C TRP A 137 -21.61 -6.82 0.21
N ALA A 138 -22.67 -6.70 -0.59
CA ALA A 138 -24.01 -6.42 -0.08
C ALA A 138 -24.50 -7.51 0.88
N ALA A 139 -24.24 -8.79 0.56
CA ALA A 139 -24.58 -9.91 1.42
C ALA A 139 -23.80 -9.88 2.76
N ALA A 140 -22.51 -9.53 2.73
CA ALA A 140 -21.71 -9.41 3.95
C ALA A 140 -22.13 -8.21 4.83
N GLU A 141 -22.53 -7.10 4.21
CA GLU A 141 -23.08 -5.93 4.90
C GLU A 141 -24.42 -6.24 5.59
N ASP A 142 -25.34 -6.92 4.90
CA ASP A 142 -26.60 -7.40 5.49
C ASP A 142 -26.33 -8.40 6.62
N ALA A 143 -25.48 -9.40 6.38
CA ALA A 143 -25.17 -10.42 7.38
C ALA A 143 -24.55 -9.83 8.65
N SER A 144 -23.75 -8.77 8.54
CA SER A 144 -23.11 -8.14 9.69
C SER A 144 -24.00 -7.13 10.44
N LEU A 145 -25.18 -6.79 9.90
CA LEU A 145 -26.23 -6.09 10.65
C LEU A 145 -26.99 -7.02 11.59
N ARG A 146 -27.03 -8.32 11.28
CA ARG A 146 -27.81 -9.27 12.07
C ARG A 146 -27.07 -9.65 13.35
N THR A 147 -27.75 -9.50 14.49
CA THR A 147 -27.22 -9.83 15.83
C THR A 147 -27.27 -11.32 16.16
N ASP A 148 -27.93 -12.12 15.34
CA ASP A 148 -28.02 -13.58 15.42
C ASP A 148 -26.84 -14.22 14.68
N THR A 149 -25.64 -14.06 15.22
CA THR A 149 -24.49 -14.83 14.72
C THR A 149 -24.79 -16.33 14.89
N GLN A 150 -25.16 -17.01 13.81
CA GLN A 150 -25.27 -18.46 13.82
C GLN A 150 -23.94 -19.06 14.29
N PRO A 151 -23.94 -20.03 15.22
CA PRO A 151 -22.72 -20.65 15.72
C PRO A 151 -21.85 -21.22 14.58
N GLY A 152 -20.69 -20.62 14.34
CA GLY A 152 -19.70 -21.07 13.35
C GLY A 152 -19.55 -20.23 12.08
N TRP A 153 -20.09 -19.00 12.05
CA TRP A 153 -19.80 -18.00 11.00
C TRP A 153 -18.79 -16.93 11.46
N ASP A 154 -18.13 -17.15 12.59
CA ASP A 154 -17.09 -16.24 13.09
C ASP A 154 -15.78 -16.54 12.32
N PRO A 155 -15.32 -15.68 11.39
CA PRO A 155 -14.10 -15.95 10.67
C PRO A 155 -12.90 -15.88 11.63
N VAL A 156 -12.18 -16.97 11.78
CA VAL A 156 -10.85 -16.92 12.39
C VAL A 156 -9.92 -16.34 11.35
N LEU A 157 -9.45 -15.13 11.63
CA LEU A 157 -8.50 -14.47 10.76
C LEU A 157 -7.09 -15.00 11.01
N ASP A 158 -6.35 -15.25 9.94
CA ASP A 158 -4.92 -15.53 10.04
C ASP A 158 -4.10 -14.26 10.38
N GLU A 159 -2.78 -14.41 10.52
CA GLU A 159 -1.91 -13.29 10.89
C GLU A 159 -1.90 -12.17 9.84
N MET A 160 -1.93 -12.52 8.55
CA MET A 160 -1.94 -11.56 7.44
C MET A 160 -3.26 -10.80 7.37
N GLU A 161 -4.38 -11.49 7.57
CA GLU A 161 -5.70 -10.90 7.66
C GLU A 161 -5.81 -9.95 8.85
N LEU A 162 -5.23 -10.31 10.00
CA LEU A 162 -5.18 -9.45 11.19
C LEU A 162 -4.31 -8.21 11.02
N ASP A 163 -3.22 -8.29 10.23
CA ASP A 163 -2.43 -7.13 9.86
C ASP A 163 -3.16 -6.28 8.81
N THR A 164 -3.91 -6.89 7.90
CA THR A 164 -4.79 -6.17 6.95
C THR A 164 -5.93 -5.43 7.68
N VAL A 165 -6.52 -6.03 8.73
CA VAL A 165 -7.48 -5.35 9.61
C VAL A 165 -6.86 -4.08 10.21
N ARG A 166 -5.61 -4.15 10.69
CA ARG A 166 -4.92 -2.99 11.28
C ARG A 166 -4.58 -1.94 10.23
N PHE A 167 -4.19 -2.35 9.05
CA PHE A 167 -3.97 -1.45 7.92
C PHE A 167 -5.25 -0.67 7.58
N VAL A 168 -6.38 -1.37 7.39
CA VAL A 168 -7.69 -0.76 7.12
C VAL A 168 -8.10 0.18 8.24
N MET A 169 -7.97 -0.27 9.50
CA MET A 169 -8.32 0.55 10.65
C MET A 169 -7.43 1.79 10.79
N SER A 170 -6.15 1.72 10.41
CA SER A 170 -5.27 2.89 10.38
C SER A 170 -5.77 3.97 9.41
N ALA A 171 -6.28 3.59 8.24
CA ALA A 171 -6.90 4.52 7.28
C ALA A 171 -8.19 5.15 7.83
N ILE A 172 -9.01 4.36 8.55
CA ILE A 172 -10.26 4.84 9.16
C ILE A 172 -9.96 5.84 10.28
N VAL A 173 -8.99 5.54 11.16
CA VAL A 173 -8.54 6.46 12.19
C VAL A 173 -7.97 7.74 11.57
N ARG A 174 -7.18 7.62 10.50
CA ARG A 174 -6.65 8.78 9.77
C ARG A 174 -7.77 9.66 9.24
N ARG A 175 -8.82 9.07 8.64
CA ARG A 175 -10.00 9.80 8.17
C ARG A 175 -10.73 10.49 9.32
N TYR A 176 -10.94 9.79 10.43
CA TYR A 176 -11.54 10.37 11.64
C TYR A 176 -10.76 11.60 12.15
N ILE A 177 -9.43 11.52 12.19
CA ILE A 177 -8.57 12.62 12.61
C ILE A 177 -8.71 13.81 11.65
N GLN A 178 -8.72 13.56 10.33
CA GLN A 178 -8.89 14.61 9.31
C GLN A 178 -10.25 15.34 9.46
N ASP A 179 -11.33 14.58 9.67
CA ASP A 179 -12.67 15.13 9.83
C ASP A 179 -12.83 15.87 11.18
N SER A 180 -12.16 15.40 12.24
CA SER A 180 -12.22 15.99 13.58
C SER A 180 -11.37 17.26 13.73
N ALA A 181 -10.23 17.33 13.05
CA ALA A 181 -9.26 18.40 13.25
C ALA A 181 -9.65 19.74 12.61
N GLN A 182 -10.69 19.80 11.75
CA GLN A 182 -11.09 20.99 10.96
C GLN A 182 -9.97 21.67 10.16
N ILE A 183 -8.76 21.09 10.13
CA ILE A 183 -7.63 21.53 9.33
C ILE A 183 -7.69 20.70 8.05
N ALA A 184 -8.05 21.34 6.94
CA ALA A 184 -7.98 20.71 5.63
C ALA A 184 -6.56 20.18 5.41
N PRO A 185 -6.36 18.86 5.27
CA PRO A 185 -5.03 18.34 4.98
C PRO A 185 -4.59 18.93 3.65
N LEU A 186 -3.44 19.62 3.63
CA LEU A 186 -2.85 20.16 2.40
C LEU A 186 -2.59 19.07 1.36
N PHE A 187 -2.41 17.80 1.79
CA PHE A 187 -2.17 16.63 0.93
C PHE A 187 -2.69 15.33 1.56
N ASN A 188 -3.05 14.34 0.73
CA ASN A 188 -3.48 12.99 1.10
C ASN A 188 -4.78 12.98 1.94
N SER A 189 -5.81 13.66 1.44
CA SER A 189 -7.18 13.58 1.94
C SER A 189 -7.84 12.23 1.58
N TRP A 190 -8.99 11.93 2.18
CA TRP A 190 -9.82 10.80 1.75
C TRP A 190 -10.22 10.90 0.27
N ALA A 191 -10.49 12.11 -0.23
CA ALA A 191 -10.78 12.32 -1.65
C ALA A 191 -9.58 11.94 -2.54
N ASP A 192 -8.37 12.33 -2.14
CA ASP A 192 -7.15 11.95 -2.87
C ASP A 192 -6.93 10.43 -2.87
N LEU A 193 -7.25 9.74 -1.76
CA LEU A 193 -7.21 8.28 -1.69
C LEU A 193 -8.21 7.67 -2.68
N LEU A 194 -9.45 8.18 -2.72
CA LEU A 194 -10.46 7.69 -3.66
C LEU A 194 -10.04 7.84 -5.13
N GLU A 195 -9.19 8.81 -5.44
CA GLU A 195 -8.63 8.97 -6.78
C GLU A 195 -7.55 7.95 -7.13
N LEU A 196 -7.00 7.17 -6.18
CA LEU A 196 -6.02 6.12 -6.51
C LEU A 196 -6.60 5.05 -7.44
N GLN A 197 -5.72 4.35 -8.15
CA GLN A 197 -6.11 3.30 -9.07
C GLN A 197 -6.88 2.21 -8.31
N ASN A 198 -8.15 2.00 -8.68
CA ASN A 198 -8.97 0.92 -8.17
C ASN A 198 -8.69 -0.34 -9.00
N ASN A 199 -8.23 -1.40 -8.34
CA ASN A 199 -7.86 -2.67 -8.94
C ASN A 199 -8.74 -3.82 -8.44
N GLU A 200 -9.91 -3.55 -7.84
CA GLU A 200 -10.76 -4.54 -7.20
C GLU A 200 -11.07 -5.75 -8.10
N LEU A 201 -11.61 -5.50 -9.29
CA LEU A 201 -12.01 -6.56 -10.22
C LEU A 201 -10.80 -7.38 -10.69
N GLN A 202 -9.70 -6.71 -11.06
CA GLN A 202 -8.48 -7.35 -11.54
C GLN A 202 -7.84 -8.19 -10.42
N PHE A 203 -7.82 -7.66 -9.20
CA PHE A 203 -7.28 -8.32 -8.02
C PHE A 203 -8.04 -9.61 -7.71
N TYR A 204 -9.38 -9.57 -7.63
CA TYR A 204 -10.15 -10.77 -7.33
C TYR A 204 -10.19 -11.78 -8.49
N ARG A 205 -10.07 -11.34 -9.75
CA ARG A 205 -9.89 -12.27 -10.87
C ARG A 205 -8.56 -13.02 -10.80
N GLY A 206 -7.49 -12.33 -10.41
CA GLY A 206 -6.18 -12.95 -10.23
C GLY A 206 -6.08 -13.79 -8.95
N ARG A 207 -6.84 -13.45 -7.90
CA ARG A 207 -6.83 -14.11 -6.59
C ARG A 207 -8.24 -14.29 -6.04
N PRO A 208 -9.03 -15.25 -6.54
CA PRO A 208 -10.45 -15.33 -6.18
C PRO A 208 -10.71 -15.65 -4.70
N SER A 209 -9.79 -16.34 -4.02
CA SER A 209 -9.86 -16.58 -2.56
C SER A 209 -9.78 -15.28 -1.74
N ALA A 210 -9.17 -14.22 -2.27
CA ALA A 210 -9.01 -12.96 -1.56
C ALA A 210 -10.35 -12.24 -1.32
N LEU A 211 -11.39 -12.51 -2.11
CA LEU A 211 -12.73 -11.96 -1.86
C LEU A 211 -13.27 -12.46 -0.52
N ALA A 212 -13.22 -13.76 -0.25
CA ALA A 212 -13.69 -14.33 1.02
C ALA A 212 -12.91 -13.78 2.22
N SER A 213 -11.60 -13.60 2.07
CA SER A 213 -10.73 -12.97 3.06
C SER A 213 -11.13 -11.51 3.32
N HIS A 214 -11.30 -10.69 2.29
CA HIS A 214 -11.68 -9.28 2.42
C HIS A 214 -13.06 -9.09 3.07
N LEU A 215 -14.02 -9.96 2.77
CA LEU A 215 -15.34 -9.96 3.43
C LEU A 215 -15.20 -10.35 4.91
N SER A 216 -14.34 -11.31 5.24
CA SER A 216 -14.04 -11.69 6.62
C SER A 216 -13.39 -10.55 7.40
N ILE A 217 -12.42 -9.84 6.78
CA ILE A 217 -11.80 -8.63 7.31
C ILE A 217 -12.85 -7.54 7.58
N TYR A 218 -13.76 -7.29 6.63
CA TYR A 218 -14.83 -6.30 6.81
C TYR A 218 -15.74 -6.63 8.00
N THR A 219 -16.22 -7.88 8.09
CA THR A 219 -17.10 -8.28 9.20
C THR A 219 -16.38 -8.20 10.55
N PHE A 220 -15.08 -8.52 10.60
CA PHE A 220 -14.24 -8.37 11.77
C PHE A 220 -14.08 -6.89 12.17
N VAL A 221 -13.71 -6.02 11.21
CA VAL A 221 -13.60 -4.57 11.43
C VAL A 221 -14.89 -3.99 11.98
N ARG A 222 -16.05 -4.37 11.42
CA ARG A 222 -17.35 -3.89 11.90
C ARG A 222 -17.58 -4.22 13.37
N ARG A 223 -17.23 -5.44 13.79
CA ARG A 223 -17.33 -5.88 15.20
C ARG A 223 -16.36 -5.15 16.12
N VAL A 224 -15.14 -4.88 15.67
CA VAL A 224 -14.16 -4.07 16.42
C VAL A 224 -14.73 -2.68 16.69
N VAL A 225 -15.29 -2.04 15.66
CA VAL A 225 -15.83 -0.67 15.74
C VAL A 225 -17.06 -0.57 16.66
N LEU A 226 -17.82 -1.65 16.89
CA LEU A 226 -18.89 -1.66 17.91
C LEU A 226 -18.38 -1.33 19.31
N SER A 227 -17.11 -1.64 19.61
CA SER A 227 -16.47 -1.30 20.89
C SER A 227 -15.85 0.11 20.91
N ILE A 228 -15.94 0.85 19.80
CA ILE A 228 -15.31 2.16 19.60
C ILE A 228 -16.34 3.13 18.95
N PRO A 229 -17.26 3.69 19.75
CA PRO A 229 -18.39 4.47 19.22
C PRO A 229 -18.01 5.63 18.31
N ALA A 230 -16.84 6.26 18.54
CA ALA A 230 -16.34 7.36 17.72
C ALA A 230 -16.12 6.97 16.24
N LEU A 231 -15.82 5.70 15.95
CA LEU A 231 -15.58 5.21 14.59
C LEU A 231 -16.84 4.64 13.92
N ALA A 232 -17.95 4.48 14.64
CA ALA A 232 -19.18 3.89 14.10
C ALA A 232 -19.71 4.61 12.83
N PRO A 233 -19.69 5.96 12.72
CA PRO A 233 -20.15 6.64 11.50
C PRO A 233 -19.35 6.30 10.24
N TYR A 234 -18.09 5.90 10.40
CA TYR A 234 -17.18 5.59 9.30
C TYR A 234 -17.42 4.18 8.72
N LEU A 235 -18.19 3.35 9.42
CA LEU A 235 -18.45 1.95 9.14
C LEU A 235 -19.97 1.64 9.05
N ALA A 236 -20.76 2.66 8.70
CA ALA A 236 -22.19 2.50 8.44
C ALA A 236 -22.47 1.50 7.31
N THR A 237 -21.64 1.54 6.26
CA THR A 237 -21.65 0.64 5.10
C THR A 237 -20.27 0.01 4.90
N SER A 238 -20.18 -0.93 3.96
CA SER A 238 -18.95 -1.57 3.51
C SER A 238 -18.04 -0.66 2.67
N GLU A 239 -18.56 0.47 2.19
CA GLU A 239 -17.88 1.34 1.22
C GLU A 239 -16.49 1.79 1.67
N MET A 240 -16.31 2.12 2.94
CA MET A 240 -15.01 2.57 3.46
C MET A 240 -13.94 1.48 3.36
N VAL A 241 -14.25 0.31 3.92
CA VAL A 241 -13.32 -0.82 3.96
C VAL A 241 -13.04 -1.31 2.55
N ARG A 242 -14.10 -1.45 1.75
CA ARG A 242 -14.03 -1.83 0.35
C ARG A 242 -13.18 -0.86 -0.45
N ALA A 243 -13.36 0.45 -0.27
CA ALA A 243 -12.59 1.46 -0.99
C ALA A 243 -11.10 1.41 -0.67
N ILE A 244 -10.72 1.14 0.58
CA ILE A 244 -9.32 0.97 1.01
C ILE A 244 -8.75 -0.30 0.38
N LEU A 245 -9.42 -1.44 0.54
CA LEU A 245 -8.96 -2.75 0.05
C LEU A 245 -8.92 -2.82 -1.48
N ALA A 246 -9.80 -2.11 -2.19
CA ALA A 246 -9.81 -2.03 -3.65
C ALA A 246 -8.60 -1.26 -4.23
N ARG A 247 -7.97 -0.41 -3.42
CA ARG A 247 -6.83 0.44 -3.80
C ARG A 247 -5.53 -0.01 -3.17
N ASP A 248 -5.57 -0.89 -2.18
CA ASP A 248 -4.39 -1.50 -1.60
C ASP A 248 -3.53 -2.20 -2.68
N PRO A 249 -4.09 -3.09 -3.53
CA PRO A 249 -3.37 -3.66 -4.66
C PRO A 249 -2.89 -2.57 -5.62
N GLY A 250 -1.58 -2.44 -5.77
CA GLY A 250 -0.93 -1.56 -6.74
C GLY A 250 -0.65 -0.14 -6.29
N ASN A 251 -1.10 0.29 -5.10
CA ASN A 251 -0.80 1.64 -4.57
C ASN A 251 -0.01 1.65 -3.25
N VAL A 252 0.30 0.48 -2.68
CA VAL A 252 1.10 0.37 -1.46
C VAL A 252 2.59 0.17 -1.71
N PHE A 253 3.37 0.61 -0.73
CA PHE A 253 4.81 0.54 -0.69
C PHE A 253 5.21 -0.36 0.47
N GLY A 254 5.99 -1.40 0.19
CA GLY A 254 6.58 -2.23 1.24
C GLY A 254 7.54 -1.41 2.10
N MET A 255 7.48 -1.67 3.40
CA MET A 255 8.45 -1.20 4.38
C MET A 255 9.50 -2.30 4.51
N TYR A 256 10.74 -1.99 4.11
CA TYR A 256 11.82 -2.96 4.06
C TYR A 256 12.95 -2.55 5.00
N GLU A 257 13.69 -3.54 5.48
CA GLU A 257 14.98 -3.35 6.14
C GLU A 257 15.95 -2.61 5.21
N MET A 258 16.74 -1.68 5.77
CA MET A 258 17.62 -0.79 5.01
C MET A 258 19.04 -1.34 4.83
N ASN A 259 19.30 -2.60 5.20
CA ASN A 259 20.63 -3.20 5.06
C ASN A 259 21.03 -3.35 3.58
N GLU A 260 22.27 -2.95 3.28
CA GLU A 260 22.83 -3.00 1.92
C GLU A 260 23.32 -4.40 1.51
N GLU A 261 23.42 -5.33 2.47
CA GLU A 261 23.92 -6.70 2.29
C GLU A 261 22.86 -7.74 2.66
N GLY A 262 22.46 -8.59 1.71
CA GLY A 262 21.58 -9.75 1.95
C GLY A 262 20.14 -9.60 1.43
N ASP A 263 19.29 -10.56 1.83
CA ASP A 263 17.86 -10.54 1.53
C ASP A 263 17.17 -9.54 2.46
N SER A 264 16.55 -8.50 1.87
CA SER A 264 15.84 -7.46 2.64
C SER A 264 14.45 -7.96 3.05
N GLU A 265 14.22 -8.03 4.35
CA GLU A 265 12.93 -8.48 4.90
C GLU A 265 11.89 -7.35 4.84
N MET A 266 10.65 -7.71 4.49
CA MET A 266 9.51 -6.79 4.54
C MET A 266 8.97 -6.74 5.97
N LEU A 267 9.00 -5.56 6.57
CA LEU A 267 8.58 -5.28 7.93
C LEU A 267 7.09 -4.88 8.05
N GLY A 268 6.47 -4.57 6.91
CA GLY A 268 5.08 -4.14 6.79
C GLY A 268 4.85 -3.39 5.47
N TRP A 269 3.77 -2.61 5.39
CA TRP A 269 3.48 -1.81 4.19
C TRP A 269 2.73 -0.51 4.49
N CYS A 270 2.76 0.40 3.53
CA CYS A 270 2.31 1.79 3.66
C CYS A 270 1.61 2.27 2.37
N MET A 271 0.52 3.02 2.49
CA MET A 271 -0.15 3.68 1.37
C MET A 271 0.24 5.17 1.33
N TYR A 272 1.13 5.55 0.43
CA TYR A 272 1.53 6.94 0.19
C TYR A 272 0.76 7.50 -1.01
N VAL A 273 -0.41 8.09 -0.77
CA VAL A 273 -1.37 8.49 -1.82
C VAL A 273 -0.72 9.33 -2.94
N SER A 274 -0.05 10.42 -2.60
CA SER A 274 0.61 11.27 -3.61
C SER A 274 1.81 10.61 -4.31
N ALA A 275 2.40 9.57 -3.72
CA ALA A 275 3.50 8.81 -4.32
C ALA A 275 3.04 7.75 -5.33
N SER A 276 1.79 7.29 -5.24
CA SER A 276 1.26 6.22 -6.11
C SER A 276 1.06 6.65 -7.58
N TYR A 277 1.23 7.95 -7.90
CA TYR A 277 1.14 8.47 -9.27
C TYR A 277 2.44 8.36 -10.08
N PHE A 278 3.56 8.01 -9.43
CA PHE A 278 4.81 7.73 -10.15
C PHE A 278 4.71 6.34 -10.79
N ASN A 279 4.52 6.30 -12.11
CA ASN A 279 4.39 5.05 -12.85
C ASN A 279 5.70 4.24 -12.86
N HIS A 280 5.58 2.94 -13.16
CA HIS A 280 6.73 2.11 -13.50
C HIS A 280 7.38 2.63 -14.79
N ARG A 281 8.71 2.80 -14.78
CA ARG A 281 9.44 3.42 -15.89
C ARG A 281 9.21 2.69 -17.21
N LYS A 282 8.62 3.44 -18.13
CA LYS A 282 8.72 3.20 -19.56
C LYS A 282 10.06 3.72 -20.06
N CYS A 283 10.85 2.84 -20.66
CA CYS A 283 11.88 3.29 -21.59
C CYS A 283 11.14 3.92 -22.76
N TYR A 284 11.20 5.24 -22.88
CA TYR A 284 10.87 5.93 -24.11
C TYR A 284 12.15 6.07 -24.93
N SER A 285 12.14 5.52 -26.13
CA SER A 285 12.92 6.02 -27.25
C SER A 285 11.95 6.77 -28.16
N PHE A 286 11.81 8.09 -27.95
CA PHE A 286 11.22 8.94 -28.98
C PHE A 286 12.34 9.41 -29.90
N PHE A 287 12.38 8.78 -31.07
CA PHE A 287 12.86 9.28 -32.36
C PHE A 287 13.41 10.72 -32.34
N PHE A 288 14.74 10.87 -32.44
CA PHE A 288 15.34 12.03 -33.11
C PHE A 288 16.00 11.52 -34.40
N PHE A 289 15.36 11.86 -35.52
CA PHE A 289 15.97 11.80 -36.84
C PHE A 289 17.16 12.79 -36.86
N TYR A 290 18.33 12.31 -37.29
CA TYR A 290 19.57 13.07 -37.57
C TYR A 290 20.18 13.90 -36.42
N LEU A 291 21.16 13.34 -35.70
CA LEU A 291 22.59 13.69 -35.83
C LEU A 291 23.40 12.85 -34.83
N HIS A 292 24.54 12.32 -35.27
CA HIS A 292 25.50 11.57 -34.46
C HIS A 292 25.91 12.33 -33.19
N LEU A 293 25.62 11.78 -32.01
CA LEU A 293 26.49 11.90 -30.83
C LEU A 293 26.09 10.86 -29.77
N SER A 294 27.09 10.05 -29.41
CA SER A 294 27.06 8.97 -28.45
C SER A 294 26.50 9.39 -27.08
N ARG A 295 25.31 8.90 -26.73
CA ARG A 295 24.88 8.74 -25.33
C ARG A 295 23.91 7.56 -25.26
N ALA A 296 24.43 6.41 -24.82
CA ALA A 296 23.61 5.28 -24.43
C ALA A 296 22.65 5.74 -23.32
N ILE A 297 21.37 5.94 -23.67
CA ILE A 297 20.29 6.15 -22.71
C ILE A 297 20.04 4.81 -22.03
N ASP A 298 20.75 4.60 -20.95
CA ASP A 298 20.66 3.42 -20.12
C ASP A 298 19.31 3.40 -19.36
N CYS A 299 18.84 2.21 -19.06
CA CYS A 299 17.46 1.89 -18.72
C CYS A 299 17.06 2.24 -17.27
N ALA A 300 17.76 3.18 -16.61
CA ALA A 300 17.49 3.58 -15.23
C ALA A 300 16.26 4.52 -15.11
N PRO A 301 15.37 4.34 -14.12
CA PRO A 301 14.27 5.28 -13.84
C PRO A 301 14.81 6.69 -13.70
N ASN A 302 14.08 7.69 -14.20
CA ASN A 302 14.46 9.09 -14.05
C ASN A 302 14.21 9.60 -12.62
N ILE A 303 13.50 8.82 -11.80
CA ILE A 303 13.23 9.09 -10.39
C ILE A 303 13.74 7.95 -9.50
N ARG A 304 14.48 8.31 -8.44
CA ARG A 304 14.74 7.42 -7.31
C ARG A 304 13.87 7.83 -6.12
N LYS A 305 13.44 6.83 -5.35
CA LYS A 305 12.74 7.03 -4.08
C LYS A 305 13.70 6.77 -2.93
N GLU A 306 13.60 7.57 -1.87
CA GLU A 306 14.37 7.43 -0.65
C GLU A 306 13.45 7.59 0.55
N ARG A 307 13.64 6.75 1.57
CA ARG A 307 12.87 6.84 2.81
C ARG A 307 13.68 7.61 3.84
N SER A 308 13.08 8.64 4.42
CA SER A 308 13.63 9.36 5.58
C SER A 308 12.63 9.33 6.72
N GLY A 309 12.84 8.42 7.67
CA GLY A 309 11.83 8.08 8.67
C GLY A 309 10.55 7.55 8.02
N ARG A 310 9.42 8.24 8.26
CA ARG A 310 8.12 7.95 7.62
C ARG A 310 7.87 8.73 6.34
N LYS A 311 8.81 9.57 5.93
CA LYS A 311 8.69 10.37 4.70
C LYS A 311 9.21 9.56 3.53
N LEU A 312 8.58 9.75 2.37
CA LEU A 312 9.06 9.23 1.10
C LEU A 312 9.46 10.40 0.20
N LEU A 313 10.73 10.46 -0.18
CA LEU A 313 11.34 11.51 -0.96
C LEU A 313 11.63 11.01 -2.37
N PHE A 314 11.39 11.86 -3.38
CA PHE A 314 11.57 11.52 -4.78
C PHE A 314 12.58 12.48 -5.41
N TYR A 315 13.68 11.93 -5.92
CA TYR A 315 14.77 12.69 -6.53
C TYR A 315 14.94 12.32 -8.00
N THR A 316 15.29 13.28 -8.85
CA THR A 316 15.74 12.97 -10.21
C THR A 316 17.10 12.27 -10.18
N THR A 317 17.26 11.22 -10.99
CA THR A 317 18.52 10.48 -11.16
C THR A 317 19.36 11.01 -12.33
N ARG A 318 18.74 11.80 -13.20
CA ARG A 318 19.32 12.47 -14.37
C ARG A 318 18.52 13.73 -14.70
N ASP A 319 19.00 14.52 -15.65
CA ASP A 319 18.20 15.62 -16.21
C ASP A 319 16.93 15.07 -16.87
N VAL A 320 15.81 15.75 -16.66
CA VAL A 320 14.48 15.42 -17.19
C VAL A 320 14.01 16.56 -18.07
N ALA A 321 13.65 16.26 -19.31
CA ALA A 321 13.19 17.28 -20.26
C ALA A 321 11.72 17.66 -20.02
N LEU A 322 11.34 18.87 -20.44
CA LEU A 322 9.94 19.30 -20.56
C LEU A 322 9.08 18.21 -21.26
N GLY A 323 7.97 17.84 -20.63
CA GLY A 323 7.02 16.86 -21.16
C GLY A 323 7.40 15.39 -20.92
N GLU A 324 8.55 15.11 -20.31
CA GLU A 324 8.95 13.74 -20.00
C GLU A 324 8.17 13.16 -18.81
N GLU A 325 7.80 11.88 -18.88
CA GLU A 325 7.09 11.17 -17.80
C GLU A 325 8.02 10.82 -16.64
N LEU A 326 7.66 11.20 -15.42
CA LEU A 326 8.38 10.91 -14.19
C LEU A 326 8.02 9.50 -13.69
N CYS A 327 9.01 8.63 -13.61
CA CYS A 327 8.80 7.23 -13.34
C CYS A 327 9.79 6.64 -12.33
N ILE A 328 9.32 5.66 -11.56
CA ILE A 328 10.11 4.85 -10.62
C ILE A 328 10.18 3.40 -11.08
N ASN A 329 10.90 2.55 -10.33
CA ASN A 329 10.82 1.10 -10.47
C ASN A 329 9.90 0.50 -9.41
N TYR A 330 9.08 -0.47 -9.81
CA TYR A 330 8.19 -1.21 -8.91
C TYR A 330 8.81 -2.51 -8.41
N ILE A 331 9.73 -3.07 -9.18
CA ILE A 331 10.39 -4.36 -8.97
C ILE A 331 11.91 -4.19 -9.04
N ASP A 332 12.65 -5.21 -8.60
CA ASP A 332 14.09 -5.28 -8.82
C ASP A 332 14.40 -5.42 -10.32
N LEU A 333 15.44 -4.73 -10.78
CA LEU A 333 15.91 -4.75 -12.16
C LEU A 333 16.97 -5.82 -12.43
N LYS A 334 17.41 -6.56 -11.40
CA LYS A 334 18.35 -7.69 -11.51
C LYS A 334 17.73 -8.92 -12.17
N ASP A 335 16.42 -9.08 -12.09
CA ASP A 335 15.70 -10.22 -12.68
C ASP A 335 15.68 -10.19 -14.22
N ASN A 336 15.49 -11.35 -14.84
CA ASN A 336 15.37 -11.48 -16.29
C ASN A 336 14.02 -10.95 -16.84
N VAL A 337 13.93 -10.69 -18.15
CA VAL A 337 12.73 -10.08 -18.77
C VAL A 337 11.42 -10.82 -18.50
N THR A 338 11.45 -12.15 -18.51
CA THR A 338 10.25 -12.97 -18.32
C THR A 338 9.77 -12.85 -16.88
N GLU A 339 10.69 -12.95 -15.93
CA GLU A 339 10.39 -12.80 -14.50
C GLU A 339 9.85 -11.41 -14.18
N ARG A 340 10.54 -10.35 -14.66
CA ARG A 340 10.09 -8.97 -14.49
C ARG A 340 8.68 -8.74 -15.03
N ARG A 341 8.37 -9.25 -16.24
CA ARG A 341 7.03 -9.10 -16.83
C ARG A 341 5.97 -9.91 -16.09
N ASN A 342 6.30 -11.12 -15.64
CA ASN A 342 5.38 -11.95 -14.86
C ASN A 342 5.03 -11.29 -13.52
N GLN A 343 6.02 -10.75 -12.80
CA GLN A 343 5.78 -10.01 -11.56
C GLN A 343 4.89 -8.78 -11.79
N LEU A 344 5.15 -8.00 -12.83
CA LEU A 344 4.36 -6.82 -13.17
C LEU A 344 2.91 -7.19 -13.56
N ALA A 345 2.73 -8.24 -14.35
CA ALA A 345 1.41 -8.72 -14.73
C ALA A 345 0.63 -9.29 -13.53
N ALA A 346 1.29 -10.06 -12.66
CA ALA A 346 0.65 -10.70 -11.52
C ALA A 346 0.25 -9.72 -10.40
N ASN A 347 1.04 -8.67 -10.19
CA ASN A 347 0.89 -7.77 -9.04
C ASN A 347 0.32 -6.39 -9.41
N TRP A 348 0.54 -5.91 -10.64
CA TRP A 348 0.06 -4.61 -11.11
C TRP A 348 -0.80 -4.69 -12.37
N TYR A 349 -1.10 -5.90 -12.87
CA TYR A 349 -2.08 -6.14 -13.94
C TYR A 349 -1.77 -5.46 -15.27
N PHE A 350 -0.48 -5.27 -15.58
CA PHE A 350 -0.04 -4.73 -16.86
C PHE A 350 1.18 -5.46 -17.43
N ASP A 351 1.27 -5.47 -18.75
CA ASP A 351 2.43 -5.95 -19.49
C ASP A 351 3.43 -4.82 -19.73
N CYS A 352 4.66 -4.99 -19.25
CA CYS A 352 5.69 -3.98 -19.45
C CYS A 352 6.17 -3.96 -20.92
N VAL A 353 5.88 -2.85 -21.60
CA VAL A 353 6.26 -2.59 -22.99
C VAL A 353 7.44 -1.61 -23.12
N CYS A 354 8.27 -1.50 -22.08
CA CYS A 354 9.45 -0.66 -22.13
C CYS A 354 10.48 -1.20 -23.14
N ASP A 355 11.32 -0.33 -23.71
CA ASP A 355 12.30 -0.75 -24.72
C ASP A 355 13.29 -1.80 -24.20
N ARG A 356 13.64 -1.79 -22.90
CA ARG A 356 14.47 -2.85 -22.30
C ARG A 356 13.79 -4.21 -22.43
N CYS A 357 12.52 -4.30 -22.02
CA CYS A 357 11.75 -5.54 -22.14
C CYS A 357 11.57 -5.96 -23.60
N LYS A 358 11.34 -5.02 -24.53
CA LYS A 358 11.25 -5.33 -25.97
C LYS A 358 12.55 -5.92 -26.51
N LYS A 359 13.69 -5.25 -26.27
CA LYS A 359 15.01 -5.70 -26.73
C LYS A 359 15.38 -7.06 -26.14
N GLU A 360 15.18 -7.26 -24.84
CA GLU A 360 15.49 -8.54 -24.19
C GLU A 360 14.59 -9.68 -24.70
N LEU A 361 13.32 -9.41 -25.06
CA LEU A 361 12.44 -10.40 -25.70
C LEU A 361 12.88 -10.73 -27.13
N GLU A 362 13.22 -9.73 -27.94
CA GLU A 362 13.71 -9.93 -29.31
C GLU A 362 15.00 -10.77 -29.35
N THR A 363 15.91 -10.56 -28.40
CA THR A 363 17.12 -11.39 -28.27
C THR A 363 16.77 -12.83 -27.93
N LYS A 364 15.85 -13.04 -26.98
CA LYS A 364 15.43 -14.38 -26.54
C LYS A 364 14.72 -15.16 -27.66
N GLU A 365 13.91 -14.49 -28.47
CA GLU A 365 13.26 -15.10 -29.65
C GLU A 365 14.29 -15.57 -30.69
N LYS A 366 15.33 -14.76 -30.95
CA LYS A 366 16.42 -15.13 -31.87
C LYS A 366 17.23 -16.33 -31.37
N GLU A 367 17.46 -16.42 -30.06
CA GLU A 367 18.16 -17.56 -29.42
C GLU A 367 17.33 -18.86 -29.45
N THR A 368 15.99 -18.76 -29.52
CA THR A 368 15.10 -19.94 -29.54
C THR A 368 14.90 -20.50 -30.96
N ILE A 369 15.16 -19.70 -31.98
CA ILE A 369 15.05 -20.07 -33.41
C ILE A 369 16.39 -20.57 -33.97
N SER A 370 17.51 -20.24 -33.30
CA SER A 370 18.85 -20.82 -33.50
C SER A 370 18.97 -22.19 -32.85
#